data_AF-A0A6N4V765-F1
#
_entry.id   AF-A0A6N4V765-F1
#
_cell.length_a   1.000
_cell.length_b   1.000
_cell.length_c   1.000
_cell.angle_alpha   90.00
_cell.angle_beta   90.00
_cell.angle_gamma   90.00
#
_symmetry.space_group_name_H-M   'P 1'
#
loop_
_entity.id
_entity.type
_entity.pdbx_description
1 polymer ?
#
loop_
_entity_poly.entity_id
_entity_poly.type
_entity_poly.pdbx_seq_one_letter_code
_entity_poly.pdbx_strand_id
1 'polypeptide(L)'
;MSAAFREASDKAAALAKETPHREVRVLYEQFIAYSREYASRIPDYAADDDQFVRASNSLSATLNAICDSITFGAAAARSPLVTDGLPPSGNIAKPQPDDPSMFLASPNPQCAEWLNATKEFTDSTAAWRTVDPNIPAPELSPEQRAINDAAISVMDDFARYSILLGRASDNPVWADISALSAQYRLAYASALPSYSPADNDLQIVAASAAGAISAACRAAGV
;
A
#
# COMPACT_ATOMS: atom_id res chain seq x y z
N MET A 1 -8.43 -0.60 -23.50
CA MET A 1 -7.65 -0.51 -22.24
C MET A 1 -7.17 0.92 -21.97
N SER A 2 -6.45 1.59 -22.88
CA SER A 2 -5.97 2.98 -22.68
C SER A 2 -7.07 3.99 -22.31
N ALA A 3 -8.21 3.98 -23.00
CA ALA A 3 -9.34 4.88 -22.70
C ALA A 3 -9.90 4.71 -21.28
N ALA A 4 -9.96 3.47 -20.76
CA ALA A 4 -10.47 3.19 -19.42
C ALA A 4 -9.53 3.75 -18.32
N PHE A 5 -8.21 3.62 -18.50
CA PHE A 5 -7.24 4.22 -17.57
C PHE A 5 -7.31 5.75 -17.57
N ARG A 6 -7.51 6.38 -18.72
CA ARG A 6 -7.69 7.84 -18.83
C ARG A 6 -8.97 8.29 -18.13
N GLU A 7 -10.11 7.63 -18.40
CA GLU A 7 -11.38 7.96 -17.75
C GLU A 7 -11.33 7.79 -16.23
N ALA A 8 -10.74 6.69 -15.75
CA ALA A 8 -10.57 6.46 -14.32
C ALA A 8 -9.67 7.52 -13.67
N SER A 9 -8.62 7.96 -14.37
CA SER A 9 -7.73 9.04 -13.94
C SER A 9 -8.49 10.36 -13.80
N ASP A 10 -9.35 10.70 -14.76
CA ASP A 10 -10.11 11.95 -14.73
C ASP A 10 -11.15 11.97 -13.59
N LYS A 11 -11.77 10.81 -13.32
CA LYS A 11 -12.64 10.64 -12.15
C LYS A 11 -11.87 10.76 -10.83
N ALA A 12 -10.69 10.14 -10.74
CA ALA A 12 -9.83 10.24 -9.56
C ALA A 12 -9.32 11.67 -9.33
N ALA A 13 -9.07 12.45 -10.38
CA ALA A 13 -8.66 13.85 -10.27
C ALA A 13 -9.72 14.71 -9.57
N ALA A 14 -11.00 14.46 -9.84
CA ALA A 14 -12.11 15.12 -9.13
C ALA A 14 -12.11 14.76 -7.64
N LEU A 15 -11.91 13.48 -7.29
CA LEU A 15 -11.83 13.03 -5.89
C LEU A 15 -10.62 13.61 -5.16
N ALA A 16 -9.46 13.68 -5.82
CA ALA A 16 -8.24 14.24 -5.25
C ALA A 16 -8.40 15.73 -4.87
N LYS A 17 -9.16 16.51 -5.65
CA LYS A 17 -9.47 17.92 -5.36
C LYS A 17 -10.29 18.10 -4.09
N GLU A 18 -11.23 17.20 -3.85
CA GLU A 18 -12.13 17.23 -2.69
C GLU A 18 -11.50 16.58 -1.44
N THR A 19 -10.36 15.90 -1.56
CA THR A 19 -9.75 15.15 -0.47
C THR A 19 -8.85 16.05 0.40
N PRO A 20 -9.22 16.34 1.66
CA PRO A 20 -8.41 17.19 2.54
C PRO A 20 -7.17 16.44 3.07
N HIS A 21 -7.31 15.14 3.34
CA HIS A 21 -6.27 14.30 3.91
C HIS A 21 -5.13 14.09 2.90
N ARG A 22 -3.91 14.47 3.28
CA ARG A 22 -2.75 14.48 2.37
C ARG A 22 -2.47 13.10 1.78
N GLU A 23 -2.46 12.08 2.63
CA GLU A 23 -2.10 10.70 2.33
C GLU A 23 -3.08 10.09 1.33
N VAL A 24 -4.39 10.26 1.54
CA VAL A 24 -5.42 9.78 0.61
C VAL A 24 -5.33 10.53 -0.72
N ARG A 25 -5.09 11.84 -0.69
CA ARG A 25 -4.89 12.64 -1.91
C ARG A 25 -3.66 12.19 -2.69
N VAL A 26 -2.55 11.91 -2.00
CA VAL A 26 -1.33 11.35 -2.59
C VAL A 26 -1.62 10.02 -3.29
N LEU A 27 -2.39 9.13 -2.68
CA LEU A 27 -2.77 7.86 -3.34
C LEU A 27 -3.55 8.10 -4.64
N TYR A 28 -4.51 9.03 -4.66
CA TYR A 28 -5.22 9.39 -5.89
C TYR A 28 -4.27 9.97 -6.94
N GLU A 29 -3.42 10.92 -6.56
CA GLU A 29 -2.45 11.55 -7.48
C GLU A 29 -1.50 10.52 -8.08
N GLN A 30 -1.01 9.58 -7.28
CA GLN A 30 -0.13 8.52 -7.80
C GLN A 30 -0.89 7.52 -8.66
N PHE A 31 -2.14 7.17 -8.32
CA PHE A 31 -2.98 6.33 -9.17
C PHE A 31 -3.15 6.97 -10.56
N ILE A 32 -3.43 8.27 -10.61
CA ILE A 32 -3.56 9.05 -11.86
C ILE A 32 -2.26 9.04 -12.65
N ALA A 33 -1.13 9.33 -12.00
CA ALA A 33 0.18 9.43 -12.64
C ALA A 33 0.58 8.11 -13.31
N TYR A 34 0.55 7.00 -12.57
CA TYR A 34 0.90 5.67 -13.11
C TYR A 34 -0.14 5.16 -14.13
N SER A 35 -1.42 5.47 -13.94
CA SER A 35 -2.47 5.12 -14.92
C SER A 35 -2.26 5.81 -16.26
N ARG A 36 -1.93 7.11 -16.24
CA ARG A 36 -1.68 7.90 -17.46
C ARG A 36 -0.40 7.47 -18.16
N GLU A 37 0.64 7.19 -17.39
CA GLU A 37 1.90 6.67 -17.93
C GLU A 37 1.71 5.29 -18.58
N TYR A 38 1.00 4.37 -17.92
CA TYR A 38 0.67 3.09 -18.55
C TYR A 38 -0.19 3.27 -19.81
N ALA A 39 -1.18 4.16 -19.76
CA ALA A 39 -2.07 4.42 -20.88
C ALA A 39 -1.36 5.04 -22.10
N SER A 40 -0.25 5.77 -21.89
CA SER A 40 0.58 6.34 -22.95
C SER A 40 1.47 5.29 -23.63
N ARG A 41 1.85 4.23 -22.90
CA ARG A 41 2.70 3.12 -23.37
C ARG A 41 1.98 2.04 -24.14
N ILE A 42 0.67 1.89 -23.96
CA ILE A 42 -0.15 0.85 -24.63
C ILE A 42 0.06 0.72 -26.15
N PRO A 43 0.21 1.82 -26.94
CA PRO A 43 0.45 1.69 -28.39
C PRO A 43 1.72 0.91 -28.75
N ASP A 44 2.77 1.03 -27.93
CA ASP A 44 4.10 0.43 -28.15
C ASP A 44 4.50 -0.47 -26.97
N TYR A 45 3.51 -1.15 -26.37
CA TYR A 45 3.66 -1.88 -25.12
C TYR A 45 4.79 -2.91 -25.15
N ALA A 46 5.59 -2.90 -24.09
CA ALA A 46 6.58 -3.91 -23.75
C ALA A 46 6.26 -4.59 -22.42
N ALA A 47 6.79 -5.79 -22.19
CA ALA A 47 6.52 -6.55 -20.97
C ALA A 47 6.90 -5.79 -19.68
N ASP A 48 7.94 -4.97 -19.72
CA ASP A 48 8.37 -4.15 -18.58
C ASP A 48 7.33 -3.07 -18.21
N ASP A 49 6.45 -2.69 -19.15
CA ASP A 49 5.38 -1.72 -18.89
C ASP A 49 4.32 -2.26 -17.91
N ASP A 50 4.34 -3.58 -17.63
CA ASP A 50 3.51 -4.20 -16.59
C ASP A 50 3.73 -3.56 -15.21
N GLN A 51 4.92 -3.03 -14.94
CA GLN A 51 5.21 -2.45 -13.64
C GLN A 51 4.41 -1.16 -13.40
N PHE A 52 4.12 -0.37 -14.45
CA PHE A 52 3.27 0.83 -14.33
C PHE A 52 1.83 0.45 -14.00
N VAL A 53 1.26 -0.56 -14.67
CA VAL A 53 -0.10 -1.03 -14.35
C VAL A 53 -0.17 -1.71 -12.98
N ARG A 54 0.88 -2.42 -12.55
CA ARG A 54 0.96 -2.99 -11.19
C ARG A 54 0.99 -1.90 -10.12
N ALA A 55 1.74 -0.83 -10.33
CA ALA A 55 1.76 0.32 -9.42
C ALA A 55 0.37 0.96 -9.35
N SER A 56 -0.24 1.25 -10.50
CA SER A 56 -1.61 1.78 -10.60
C SER A 56 -2.64 0.89 -9.89
N ASN A 57 -2.67 -0.41 -10.17
CA ASN A 57 -3.62 -1.33 -9.56
C ASN A 57 -3.41 -1.45 -8.05
N SER A 58 -2.16 -1.42 -7.58
CA SER A 58 -1.84 -1.46 -6.15
C SER A 58 -2.33 -0.19 -5.42
N LEU A 59 -2.21 0.98 -6.05
CA LEU A 59 -2.74 2.24 -5.52
C LEU A 59 -4.27 2.24 -5.48
N SER A 60 -4.92 1.75 -6.53
CA SER A 60 -6.38 1.59 -6.56
C SER A 60 -6.87 0.58 -5.51
N ALA A 61 -6.18 -0.55 -5.34
CA ALA A 61 -6.50 -1.54 -4.31
C ALA A 61 -6.34 -0.95 -2.90
N THR A 62 -5.32 -0.12 -2.69
CA THR A 62 -5.12 0.59 -1.41
C THR A 62 -6.30 1.51 -1.12
N LEU A 63 -6.73 2.33 -2.09
CA LEU A 63 -7.86 3.24 -1.95
C LEU A 63 -9.17 2.49 -1.65
N ASN A 64 -9.44 1.40 -2.38
CA ASN A 64 -10.65 0.60 -2.17
C ASN A 64 -10.64 -0.06 -0.79
N ALA A 65 -9.53 -0.68 -0.38
CA ALA A 65 -9.43 -1.35 0.91
C ALA A 65 -9.49 -0.36 2.10
N ILE A 66 -9.05 0.89 1.92
CA ILE A 66 -9.30 1.95 2.92
C ILE A 66 -10.81 2.14 3.08
N CYS A 67 -11.55 2.31 1.98
CA CYS A 67 -13.01 2.45 2.00
C CYS A 67 -13.70 1.22 2.59
N ASP A 68 -13.26 0.01 2.23
CA ASP A 68 -13.82 -1.25 2.74
C ASP A 68 -13.56 -1.41 4.24
N SER A 69 -12.35 -1.11 4.71
CA SER A 69 -12.03 -1.14 6.15
C SER A 69 -12.88 -0.17 6.97
N ILE A 70 -13.29 0.95 6.40
CA ILE A 70 -14.21 1.90 7.02
C ILE A 70 -15.64 1.37 6.97
N THR A 71 -16.08 0.90 5.79
CA THR A 71 -17.45 0.43 5.54
C THR A 71 -17.80 -0.79 6.37
N PHE A 72 -16.88 -1.73 6.50
CA PHE A 72 -17.03 -2.96 7.28
C PHE A 72 -16.53 -2.82 8.73
N GLY A 73 -16.09 -1.61 9.14
CA GLY A 73 -15.87 -1.26 10.54
C GLY A 73 -14.52 -1.67 11.13
N ALA A 74 -13.66 -2.35 10.39
CA ALA A 74 -12.32 -2.75 10.85
C ALA A 74 -11.46 -1.54 11.26
N ALA A 75 -11.46 -0.47 10.47
CA ALA A 75 -10.69 0.74 10.77
C ALA A 75 -11.10 1.35 12.12
N ALA A 76 -12.41 1.48 12.37
CA ALA A 76 -12.93 2.01 13.62
C ALA A 76 -12.67 1.07 14.82
N ALA A 77 -12.83 -0.24 14.63
CA ALA A 77 -12.64 -1.23 15.68
C ALA A 77 -11.17 -1.36 16.12
N ARG A 78 -10.21 -1.16 15.20
CA ARG A 78 -8.78 -1.33 15.47
C ARG A 78 -8.04 -0.02 15.74
N SER A 79 -8.61 1.13 15.39
CA SER A 79 -8.01 2.45 15.63
C SER A 79 -7.50 2.67 17.07
N PRO A 80 -8.22 2.27 18.14
CA PRO A 80 -7.71 2.44 19.52
C PRO A 80 -6.50 1.56 19.89
N LEU A 81 -6.20 0.53 19.09
CA LEU A 81 -5.14 -0.44 19.36
C LEU A 81 -3.81 -0.06 18.70
N VAL A 82 -3.81 0.98 17.86
CA VAL A 82 -2.63 1.45 17.15
C VAL A 82 -2.23 2.85 17.58
N THR A 83 -0.94 3.11 17.57
CA THR A 83 -0.43 4.47 17.70
C THR A 83 -0.87 5.30 16.50
N ASP A 84 -1.07 6.59 16.73
CA ASP A 84 -1.32 7.54 15.66
C ASP A 84 -0.25 7.42 14.55
N GLY A 85 -0.68 7.64 13.32
CA GLY A 85 0.19 7.64 12.15
C GLY A 85 1.31 8.66 12.32
N LEU A 86 2.45 8.38 11.69
CA LEU A 86 3.54 9.34 11.67
C LEU A 86 3.07 10.62 10.94
N PRO A 87 3.46 11.81 11.43
CA PRO A 87 3.14 13.03 10.71
C PRO A 87 3.72 12.96 9.30
N PRO A 88 3.02 13.53 8.29
CA PRO A 88 3.48 13.52 6.92
C PRO A 88 4.90 14.07 6.79
N SER A 89 5.70 13.43 5.94
CA SER A 89 7.13 13.72 5.85
C SER A 89 7.43 14.83 4.85
N GLY A 90 8.24 15.82 5.26
CA GLY A 90 8.66 16.90 4.37
C GLY A 90 7.51 17.68 3.72
N ASN A 91 7.88 18.53 2.76
CA ASN A 91 6.92 19.27 1.95
C ASN A 91 6.72 18.53 0.62
N ILE A 92 5.50 18.09 0.35
CA ILE A 92 5.10 17.77 -1.02
C ILE A 92 4.71 19.11 -1.66
N ALA A 93 5.09 19.29 -2.93
CA ALA A 93 4.62 20.43 -3.71
C ALA A 93 3.09 20.53 -3.64
N LYS A 94 2.55 21.71 -3.94
CA LYS A 94 1.10 21.92 -3.94
C LYS A 94 0.42 20.80 -4.75
N PRO A 95 -0.70 20.22 -4.28
CA PRO A 95 -1.42 19.17 -4.98
C PRO A 95 -1.61 19.50 -6.47
N GLN A 96 -1.34 18.53 -7.34
CA GLN A 96 -1.48 18.65 -8.80
C GLN A 96 -2.45 17.58 -9.32
N PRO A 97 -3.70 17.55 -8.86
CA PRO A 97 -4.64 16.48 -9.20
C PRO A 97 -4.96 16.39 -10.69
N ASP A 98 -4.81 17.50 -11.43
CA ASP A 98 -5.05 17.54 -12.87
C ASP A 98 -3.89 16.99 -13.71
N ASP A 99 -2.67 16.97 -13.18
CA ASP A 99 -1.48 16.48 -13.87
C ASP A 99 -0.38 16.05 -12.89
N PRO A 100 -0.61 14.98 -12.10
CA PRO A 100 0.34 14.55 -11.10
C PRO A 100 1.51 13.80 -11.76
N SER A 101 2.71 14.04 -11.25
CA SER A 101 3.90 13.28 -11.62
C SER A 101 4.03 12.00 -10.80
N MET A 102 4.57 10.94 -11.42
CA MET A 102 4.94 9.72 -10.69
C MET A 102 5.97 10.08 -9.63
N PHE A 103 5.77 9.60 -8.41
CA PHE A 103 6.71 9.85 -7.33
C PHE A 103 8.08 9.25 -7.60
N LEU A 104 8.17 8.24 -8.46
CA LEU A 104 9.41 7.56 -8.81
C LEU A 104 9.50 7.37 -10.33
N ALA A 105 10.03 8.38 -11.00
CA ALA A 105 10.28 8.36 -12.45
C ALA A 105 11.69 7.85 -12.83
N SER A 106 12.57 7.68 -11.85
CA SER A 106 13.95 7.21 -12.05
C SER A 106 14.41 6.38 -10.84
N PRO A 107 15.41 5.50 -10.98
CA PRO A 107 15.86 4.64 -9.89
C PRO A 107 16.20 5.41 -8.62
N ASN A 108 15.75 4.92 -7.47
CA ASN A 108 16.15 5.42 -6.16
C ASN A 108 17.09 4.42 -5.48
N PRO A 109 18.17 4.88 -4.81
CA PRO A 109 19.10 3.98 -4.10
C PRO A 109 18.44 3.03 -3.09
N GLN A 110 17.27 3.38 -2.54
CA GLN A 110 16.54 2.53 -1.58
C GLN A 110 15.73 1.41 -2.23
N CYS A 111 15.59 1.39 -3.56
CA CYS A 111 14.75 0.39 -4.22
C CYS A 111 15.25 -1.05 -4.02
N ALA A 112 16.56 -1.29 -4.10
CA ALA A 112 17.10 -2.63 -3.90
C ALA A 112 16.81 -3.16 -2.49
N GLU A 113 17.04 -2.34 -1.46
CA GLU A 113 16.77 -2.70 -0.07
C GLU A 113 15.27 -2.90 0.18
N TRP A 114 14.42 -2.01 -0.36
CA TRP A 114 12.97 -2.14 -0.26
C TRP A 114 12.43 -3.45 -0.86
N LEU A 115 12.90 -3.80 -2.06
CA LEU A 115 12.52 -5.04 -2.72
C LEU A 115 13.00 -6.27 -1.94
N ASN A 116 14.21 -6.21 -1.39
CA ASN A 116 14.75 -7.26 -0.53
C ASN A 116 13.92 -7.43 0.75
N ALA A 117 13.66 -6.35 1.49
CA ALA A 117 12.83 -6.36 2.69
C ALA A 117 11.42 -6.91 2.44
N THR A 118 10.81 -6.52 1.32
CA THR A 118 9.47 -7.01 0.93
C THR A 118 9.51 -8.50 0.59
N LYS A 119 10.59 -8.97 -0.04
CA LYS A 119 10.80 -10.39 -0.31
C LYS A 119 10.99 -11.18 0.99
N GLU A 120 11.83 -10.71 1.91
CA GLU A 120 12.07 -11.36 3.19
C GLU A 120 10.80 -11.44 4.05
N PHE A 121 10.02 -10.36 4.10
CA PHE A 121 8.69 -10.38 4.71
C PHE A 121 7.79 -11.41 4.02
N THR A 122 7.86 -11.50 2.69
CA THR A 122 7.07 -12.45 1.92
C THR A 122 7.43 -13.90 2.28
N ASP A 123 8.72 -14.21 2.35
CA ASP A 123 9.18 -15.55 2.68
C ASP A 123 8.85 -15.90 4.15
N SER A 124 9.09 -14.97 5.07
CA SER A 124 8.90 -15.16 6.52
C SER A 124 7.44 -15.29 6.94
N THR A 125 6.50 -14.76 6.17
CA THR A 125 5.05 -14.91 6.44
C THR A 125 4.34 -15.89 5.50
N ALA A 126 5.09 -16.80 4.85
CA ALA A 126 4.53 -17.79 3.93
C ALA A 126 3.46 -18.69 4.57
N ALA A 127 3.71 -19.21 5.78
CA ALA A 127 2.76 -20.06 6.49
C ALA A 127 1.45 -19.31 6.83
N TRP A 128 1.55 -18.07 7.29
CA TRP A 128 0.40 -17.23 7.61
C TRP A 128 -0.55 -17.05 6.42
N ARG A 129 -0.04 -16.91 5.20
CA ARG A 129 -0.88 -16.80 3.98
C ARG A 129 -1.67 -18.06 3.63
N THR A 130 -1.34 -19.19 4.26
CA THR A 130 -2.10 -20.44 4.06
C THR A 130 -3.29 -20.56 4.99
N VAL A 131 -3.37 -19.71 6.02
CA VAL A 131 -4.54 -19.61 6.91
C VAL A 131 -5.64 -18.88 6.15
N ASP A 132 -6.83 -19.49 6.06
CA ASP A 132 -7.98 -18.88 5.39
C ASP A 132 -8.41 -17.60 6.13
N PRO A 133 -8.36 -16.41 5.49
CA PRO A 133 -8.71 -15.15 6.13
C PRO A 133 -10.21 -15.04 6.47
N ASN A 134 -11.06 -15.99 6.04
CA ASN A 134 -12.48 -16.02 6.41
C ASN A 134 -12.73 -16.71 7.76
N ILE A 135 -11.73 -17.34 8.38
CA ILE A 135 -11.87 -17.99 9.69
C ILE A 135 -11.58 -16.98 10.80
N PRO A 136 -12.56 -16.61 11.65
CA PRO A 136 -12.35 -15.68 12.76
C PRO A 136 -11.50 -16.31 13.88
N ALA A 137 -10.85 -15.49 14.69
CA ALA A 137 -9.94 -15.94 15.74
C ALA A 137 -10.51 -17.01 16.70
N PRO A 138 -11.79 -16.98 17.13
CA PRO A 138 -12.35 -18.03 17.99
C PRO A 138 -12.44 -19.41 17.32
N GLU A 139 -12.46 -19.46 15.99
CA GLU A 139 -12.64 -20.69 15.19
C GLU A 139 -11.31 -21.27 14.68
N LEU A 140 -10.19 -20.54 14.85
CA LEU A 140 -8.87 -21.04 14.48
C LEU A 140 -8.50 -22.28 15.30
N SER A 141 -8.01 -23.30 14.59
CA SER A 141 -7.33 -24.44 15.20
C SER A 141 -6.08 -23.98 15.99
N PRO A 142 -5.57 -24.79 16.94
CA PRO A 142 -4.35 -24.45 17.67
C PRO A 142 -3.14 -24.18 16.77
N GLU A 143 -3.02 -24.91 15.66
CA GLU A 143 -1.94 -24.72 14.68
C GLU A 143 -2.07 -23.41 13.91
N GLN A 144 -3.27 -23.09 13.39
CA GLN A 144 -3.53 -21.82 12.71
C GLN A 144 -3.33 -20.62 13.65
N ARG A 145 -3.72 -20.75 14.92
CA ARG A 145 -3.48 -19.71 15.94
C ARG A 145 -1.99 -19.49 16.16
N ALA A 146 -1.21 -20.56 16.32
CA ALA A 146 0.24 -20.44 16.47
C ALA A 146 0.91 -19.82 15.24
N ILE A 147 0.43 -20.12 14.03
CA ILE A 147 0.90 -19.49 12.78
C ILE A 147 0.60 -17.98 12.77
N ASN A 148 -0.62 -17.58 13.15
CA ASN A 148 -0.99 -16.17 13.23
C ASN A 148 -0.16 -15.44 14.29
N ASP A 149 -0.02 -16.03 15.49
CA ASP A 149 0.77 -15.44 16.58
C ASP A 149 2.23 -15.23 16.19
N ALA A 150 2.83 -16.19 15.47
CA ALA A 150 4.20 -16.08 14.96
C ALA A 150 4.37 -14.99 13.89
N ALA A 151 3.31 -14.66 13.14
CA ALA A 151 3.37 -13.64 12.10
C ALA A 151 3.34 -12.20 12.68
N ILE A 152 2.83 -12.01 13.90
CA ILE A 152 2.69 -10.69 14.53
C ILE A 152 4.04 -9.95 14.57
N SER A 153 5.09 -10.57 15.12
CA SER A 153 6.40 -9.90 15.23
C SER A 153 7.02 -9.61 13.86
N VAL A 154 6.85 -10.51 12.89
CA VAL A 154 7.36 -10.32 11.53
C VAL A 154 6.67 -9.14 10.84
N MET A 155 5.36 -8.97 11.06
CA MET A 155 4.59 -7.83 10.55
C MET A 155 5.02 -6.52 11.20
N ASP A 156 5.23 -6.51 12.52
CA ASP A 156 5.68 -5.34 13.27
C ASP A 156 7.08 -4.89 12.84
N ASP A 157 8.02 -5.84 12.71
CA ASP A 157 9.39 -5.56 12.29
C ASP A 157 9.44 -5.00 10.87
N PHE A 158 8.71 -5.62 9.93
CA PHE A 158 8.60 -5.09 8.56
C PHE A 158 7.96 -3.69 8.53
N ALA A 159 6.90 -3.44 9.31
CA ALA A 159 6.24 -2.14 9.36
C ALA A 159 7.20 -1.03 9.85
N ARG A 160 7.99 -1.32 10.89
CA ARG A 160 9.00 -0.38 11.40
C ARG A 160 10.11 -0.15 10.38
N TYR A 161 10.56 -1.22 9.72
CA TYR A 161 11.63 -1.12 8.75
C TYR A 161 11.19 -0.37 7.48
N SER A 162 9.96 -0.58 7.01
CA SER A 162 9.41 0.11 5.84
C SER A 162 9.33 1.63 6.07
N ILE A 163 9.03 2.08 7.29
CA ILE A 163 9.11 3.50 7.66
C ILE A 163 10.54 4.04 7.52
N LEU A 164 11.54 3.29 7.98
CA LEU A 164 12.94 3.70 7.92
C LEU A 164 13.41 3.82 6.46
N LEU A 165 13.08 2.85 5.62
CA LEU A 165 13.38 2.88 4.19
C LEU A 165 12.67 4.04 3.48
N GLY A 166 11.39 4.27 3.80
CA GLY A 166 10.65 5.41 3.29
C GLY A 166 11.31 6.74 3.63
N ARG A 167 11.73 6.94 4.88
CA ARG A 167 12.46 8.15 5.29
C ARG A 167 13.83 8.28 4.62
N ALA A 168 14.53 7.16 4.41
CA ALA A 168 15.84 7.14 3.76
C ALA A 168 15.76 7.34 2.23
N SER A 169 14.56 7.33 1.64
CA SER A 169 14.36 7.49 0.20
C SER A 169 14.57 8.92 -0.31
N ASP A 170 14.60 9.92 0.58
CA ASP A 170 14.56 11.35 0.25
C ASP A 170 13.35 11.71 -0.66
N ASN A 171 12.26 10.94 -0.54
CA ASN A 171 11.06 11.09 -1.33
C ASN A 171 9.83 11.17 -0.39
N PRO A 172 9.21 12.35 -0.23
CA PRO A 172 8.13 12.53 0.73
C PRO A 172 6.86 11.73 0.38
N VAL A 173 6.59 11.48 -0.91
CA VAL A 173 5.47 10.64 -1.33
C VAL A 173 5.72 9.17 -1.00
N TRP A 174 6.94 8.67 -1.25
CA TRP A 174 7.32 7.32 -0.83
C TRP A 174 7.17 7.19 0.69
N ALA A 175 7.77 8.10 1.45
CA ALA A 175 7.73 8.08 2.90
C ALA A 175 6.28 8.07 3.43
N ASP A 176 5.37 8.87 2.87
CA ASP A 176 3.95 8.85 3.23
C ASP A 176 3.27 7.51 2.92
N ILE A 177 3.47 6.95 1.71
CA ILE A 177 2.89 5.64 1.33
C ILE A 177 3.43 4.51 2.23
N SER A 178 4.73 4.55 2.57
CA SER A 178 5.37 3.57 3.44
C SER A 178 4.88 3.66 4.89
N ALA A 179 4.61 4.87 5.38
CA ALA A 179 4.08 5.10 6.72
C ALA A 179 2.62 4.64 6.81
N LEU A 180 1.81 4.91 5.77
CA LEU A 180 0.45 4.39 5.65
C LEU A 180 0.44 2.86 5.66
N SER A 181 1.28 2.24 4.83
CA SER A 181 1.43 0.78 4.78
C SER A 181 1.76 0.21 6.17
N ALA A 182 2.73 0.81 6.85
CA ALA A 182 3.15 0.41 8.19
C ALA A 182 2.04 0.56 9.22
N GLN A 183 1.30 1.67 9.22
CA GLN A 183 0.21 1.92 10.17
C GLN A 183 -0.88 0.86 10.05
N TYR A 184 -1.33 0.56 8.83
CA TYR A 184 -2.32 -0.49 8.58
C TYR A 184 -1.78 -1.88 8.91
N ARG A 185 -0.47 -2.13 8.69
CA ARG A 185 0.18 -3.39 9.07
C ARG A 185 0.16 -3.61 10.58
N LEU A 186 0.51 -2.59 11.36
CA LEU A 186 0.47 -2.63 12.83
C LEU A 186 -0.97 -2.84 13.33
N ALA A 187 -1.95 -2.21 12.67
CA ALA A 187 -3.37 -2.43 12.99
C ALA A 187 -3.80 -3.88 12.74
N TYR A 188 -3.42 -4.44 11.60
CA TYR A 188 -3.71 -5.83 11.29
C TYR A 188 -3.01 -6.81 12.26
N ALA A 189 -1.72 -6.59 12.55
CA ALA A 189 -0.96 -7.43 13.46
C ALA A 189 -1.56 -7.44 14.88
N SER A 190 -1.96 -6.27 15.39
CA SER A 190 -2.64 -6.16 16.69
C SER A 190 -4.05 -6.78 16.70
N ALA A 191 -4.70 -6.88 15.53
CA ALA A 191 -5.99 -7.54 15.39
C ALA A 191 -5.91 -9.07 15.45
N LEU A 192 -4.79 -9.68 15.03
CA LEU A 192 -4.64 -11.14 14.87
C LEU A 192 -5.15 -11.99 16.07
N PRO A 193 -4.89 -11.63 17.34
CA PRO A 193 -5.40 -12.40 18.49
C PRO A 193 -6.93 -12.40 18.62
N SER A 194 -7.60 -11.36 18.09
CA SER A 194 -9.05 -11.17 18.14
C SER A 194 -9.65 -10.96 16.75
N TYR A 195 -8.99 -11.57 15.75
CA TYR A 195 -9.25 -11.36 14.34
C TYR A 195 -10.70 -11.66 13.94
N SER A 196 -11.24 -10.79 13.09
CA SER A 196 -12.48 -10.97 12.35
C SER A 196 -12.21 -10.82 10.84
N PRO A 197 -13.02 -11.43 9.96
CA PRO A 197 -12.79 -11.35 8.51
C PRO A 197 -12.69 -9.92 7.95
N ALA A 198 -13.40 -8.94 8.54
CA ALA A 198 -13.32 -7.55 8.14
C ALA A 198 -11.91 -6.94 8.36
N ASP A 199 -11.13 -7.46 9.29
CA ASP A 199 -9.76 -6.99 9.53
C ASP A 199 -8.84 -7.31 8.34
N ASN A 200 -9.22 -8.23 7.44
CA ASN A 200 -8.46 -8.49 6.21
C ASN A 200 -8.33 -7.24 5.33
N ASP A 201 -9.29 -6.31 5.38
CA ASP A 201 -9.17 -5.05 4.63
C ASP A 201 -7.96 -4.23 5.10
N LEU A 202 -7.62 -4.28 6.39
CA LEU A 202 -6.41 -3.63 6.92
C LEU A 202 -5.14 -4.26 6.34
N GLN A 203 -5.13 -5.59 6.21
CA GLN A 203 -4.05 -6.30 5.54
C GLN A 203 -3.91 -5.86 4.09
N ILE A 204 -5.04 -5.74 3.36
CA ILE A 204 -5.03 -5.40 1.95
C ILE A 204 -4.44 -4.00 1.78
N VAL A 205 -4.89 -3.00 2.56
CA VAL A 205 -4.31 -1.65 2.54
C VAL A 205 -2.80 -1.70 2.75
N ALA A 206 -2.35 -2.43 3.78
CA ALA A 206 -0.93 -2.53 4.12
C ALA A 206 -0.11 -3.17 2.98
N ALA A 207 -0.61 -4.27 2.40
CA ALA A 207 0.09 -5.03 1.37
C ALA A 207 0.10 -4.31 0.03
N SER A 208 -1.02 -3.71 -0.39
CA SER A 208 -1.12 -2.99 -1.66
C SER A 208 -0.34 -1.68 -1.64
N ALA A 209 -0.30 -0.95 -0.52
CA ALA A 209 0.53 0.24 -0.40
C ALA A 209 2.03 -0.08 -0.53
N ALA A 210 2.50 -1.16 0.12
CA ALA A 210 3.88 -1.63 -0.04
C ALA A 210 4.15 -2.18 -1.46
N GLY A 211 3.15 -2.85 -2.05
CA GLY A 211 3.18 -3.34 -3.42
C GLY A 211 3.32 -2.22 -4.45
N ALA A 212 2.66 -1.08 -4.23
CA ALA A 212 2.77 0.10 -5.09
C ALA A 212 4.21 0.62 -5.14
N ILE A 213 4.89 0.72 -3.99
CA ILE A 213 6.30 1.11 -3.92
C ILE A 213 7.19 0.09 -4.65
N SER A 214 6.94 -1.20 -4.43
CA SER A 214 7.70 -2.27 -5.09
C SER A 214 7.54 -2.25 -6.61
N ALA A 215 6.32 -2.00 -7.11
CA ALA A 215 6.05 -1.88 -8.55
C ALA A 215 6.67 -0.61 -9.13
N ALA A 216 6.60 0.52 -8.42
CA ALA A 216 7.26 1.76 -8.81
C ALA A 216 8.77 1.59 -8.95
N CYS A 217 9.43 0.91 -8.01
CA CYS A 217 10.87 0.63 -8.09
C CYS A 217 11.23 -0.16 -9.34
N ARG A 218 10.44 -1.17 -9.70
CA ARG A 218 10.67 -1.96 -10.92
C ARG A 218 10.37 -1.16 -12.17
N ALA A 219 9.32 -0.33 -12.17
CA ALA A 219 9.00 0.57 -13.27
C ALA A 219 10.11 1.60 -13.53
N ALA A 220 10.83 2.00 -12.47
CA ALA A 220 11.97 2.88 -12.54
C ALA A 220 13.25 2.20 -13.06
N GLY A 221 13.26 0.87 -13.24
CA GLY A 221 14.37 0.11 -13.83
C GLY A 221 15.29 -0.60 -12.83
N VAL A 222 14.79 -0.98 -11.65
CA VAL A 222 15.48 -1.80 -10.64
C VAL A 222 14.94 -3.22 -10.64
#